data_AF-A0A1G1Y1F4-F1
#
_entry.id   AF-A0A1G1Y1F4-F1
#
_cell.length_a   1.000
_cell.length_b   1.000
_cell.length_c   1.000
_cell.angle_alpha   90.00
_cell.angle_beta   90.00
_cell.angle_gamma   90.00
#
_symmetry.space_group_name_H-M   'P 1'
#
loop_
_entity.id
_entity.type
_entity.pdbx_description
1 polymer ?
#
loop_
_entity_poly.entity_id
_entity_poly.type
_entity_poly.pdbx_seq_one_letter_code
_entity_poly.pdbx_strand_id
1 'polypeptide(L)'
;MKNLHRNHRGFTAVEIMIVVAIIGILVAIAVPGFYKARIQSREHACQENLTKIDSAVEKWALEGSHPVGSAVSMADLLSGGYLKEEPKCPDANGGALCRQPRRHGADLPGG
;
A
#
# COMPACT_ATOMS: atom_id res chain seq x y z
N MET A 1 -43.05 28.28 -37.26
CA MET A 1 -41.90 27.76 -36.48
C MET A 1 -42.45 26.74 -35.51
N LYS A 2 -42.11 25.46 -35.67
CA LYS A 2 -42.70 24.36 -34.88
C LYS A 2 -41.90 24.23 -33.59
N ASN A 3 -42.45 24.71 -32.48
CA ASN A 3 -41.86 24.55 -31.14
C ASN A 3 -41.93 23.07 -30.74
N LEU A 4 -40.78 22.42 -30.64
CA LEU A 4 -40.69 21.08 -30.05
C LEU A 4 -40.80 21.23 -28.53
N HIS A 5 -41.98 20.96 -27.98
CA HIS A 5 -42.15 20.79 -26.54
C HIS A 5 -41.32 19.58 -26.08
N ARG A 6 -40.22 19.87 -25.39
CA ARG A 6 -39.30 18.88 -24.84
C ARG A 6 -39.96 18.23 -23.62
N ASN A 7 -40.46 17.01 -23.79
CA ASN A 7 -41.06 16.22 -22.72
C ASN A 7 -39.96 15.83 -21.70
N HIS A 8 -39.77 16.65 -20.67
CA HIS A 8 -38.88 16.32 -19.54
C HIS A 8 -39.59 15.32 -18.63
N ARG A 9 -39.40 14.02 -18.92
CA ARG A 9 -39.68 12.95 -17.95
C ARG A 9 -38.60 13.02 -16.88
N GLY A 10 -38.95 13.50 -15.69
CA GLY A 10 -38.08 13.45 -14.51
C GLY A 10 -37.93 12.03 -13.98
N PHE A 11 -36.79 11.73 -13.37
CA PHE A 11 -36.58 10.51 -12.59
C PHE A 11 -37.68 10.38 -11.54
N THR A 12 -38.30 9.21 -11.43
CA THR A 12 -39.23 8.96 -10.34
C THR A 12 -38.44 8.89 -9.02
N ALA A 13 -39.03 9.33 -7.92
CA ALA A 13 -38.40 9.19 -6.59
C ALA A 13 -38.10 7.72 -6.25
N VAL A 14 -38.91 6.80 -6.79
CA VAL A 14 -38.76 5.35 -6.65
C VAL A 14 -37.52 4.82 -7.37
N GLU A 15 -37.21 5.30 -8.57
CA GLU A 15 -35.99 4.89 -9.30
C GLU A 15 -34.73 5.22 -8.52
N ILE A 16 -34.65 6.41 -7.92
CA ILE A 16 -33.49 6.78 -7.12
C ILE A 16 -33.42 5.96 -5.83
N MET A 17 -34.56 5.64 -5.21
CA MET A 17 -34.61 4.86 -3.97
C MET A 17 -34.04 3.45 -4.14
N ILE A 18 -34.42 2.75 -5.21
CA ILE A 18 -33.93 1.39 -5.48
C ILE A 18 -32.43 1.40 -5.78
N VAL A 19 -31.96 2.41 -6.51
CA VAL A 19 -30.53 2.56 -6.84
C VAL A 19 -29.69 2.74 -5.59
N VAL A 20 -30.06 3.64 -4.68
CA VAL A 20 -29.29 3.84 -3.43
C VAL A 20 -29.36 2.62 -2.51
N ALA A 21 -30.47 1.87 -2.51
CA ALA A 21 -30.59 0.63 -1.76
C ALA A 21 -29.60 -0.44 -2.25
N ILE A 22 -29.49 -0.63 -3.57
CA ILE A 22 -28.54 -1.59 -4.16
C ILE A 22 -27.09 -1.15 -3.90
N ILE A 23 -26.77 0.13 -4.10
CA ILE A 23 -25.43 0.67 -3.81
C ILE A 23 -25.06 0.47 -2.34
N GLY A 24 -26.00 0.70 -1.41
CA GLY A 24 -25.79 0.49 0.02
C GLY A 24 -25.40 -0.96 0.36
N ILE A 25 -26.07 -1.95 -0.25
CA ILE A 25 -25.75 -3.38 -0.06
C ILE A 25 -24.36 -3.70 -0.58
N LEU A 26 -23.99 -3.20 -1.76
CA LEU A 26 -22.67 -3.42 -2.37
C LEU A 26 -21.55 -2.83 -1.49
N VAL A 27 -21.72 -1.60 -1.01
CA VAL A 27 -20.74 -0.92 -0.16
C VAL A 27 -20.58 -1.64 1.18
N ALA A 28 -21.68 -2.10 1.79
CA ALA A 28 -21.63 -2.81 3.06
C ALA A 28 -20.74 -4.07 3.01
N ILE A 29 -20.72 -4.77 1.88
CA ILE A 29 -19.88 -5.96 1.68
C ILE A 29 -18.45 -5.58 1.26
N ALA A 30 -18.29 -4.56 0.41
CA ALA A 30 -16.99 -4.20 -0.18
C ALA A 30 -16.04 -3.51 0.81
N VAL A 31 -16.57 -2.60 1.64
CA VAL A 31 -15.78 -1.76 2.57
C VAL A 31 -14.93 -2.57 3.56
N PRO A 32 -15.44 -3.59 4.29
CA PRO A 32 -14.61 -4.33 5.24
C PRO A 32 -13.46 -5.10 4.57
N GLY A 33 -13.68 -5.59 3.35
CA GLY A 33 -12.63 -6.25 2.55
C GLY A 33 -11.53 -5.26 2.11
N PHE A 34 -11.93 -4.07 1.68
CA PHE A 34 -11.00 -3.03 1.22
C PHE A 34 -10.05 -2.54 2.32
N TYR A 35 -10.53 -2.37 3.55
CA TYR A 35 -9.67 -1.98 4.67
C TYR A 35 -8.59 -3.03 4.98
N LYS A 36 -8.95 -4.31 5.01
CA LYS A 36 -8.00 -5.41 5.25
C LYS A 36 -6.96 -5.51 4.13
N ALA A 37 -7.41 -5.44 2.87
CA ALA A 37 -6.52 -5.46 1.72
C ALA A 37 -5.53 -4.29 1.75
N ARG A 38 -5.96 -3.11 2.20
CA ARG A 38 -5.07 -1.96 2.31
C ARG A 38 -3.98 -2.16 3.37
N ILE A 39 -4.30 -2.70 4.53
CA ILE A 39 -3.31 -2.98 5.59
C ILE A 39 -2.32 -4.05 5.11
N GLN A 40 -2.82 -5.18 4.58
CA GLN A 40 -1.97 -6.24 4.04
C GLN A 40 -1.07 -5.73 2.91
N SER A 41 -1.56 -4.87 2.03
CA SER A 41 -0.73 -4.29 0.96
C SER A 41 0.45 -3.47 1.50
N ARG A 42 0.29 -2.81 2.65
CA ARG A 42 1.36 -2.04 3.30
C ARG A 42 2.39 -2.96 3.93
N GLU A 43 1.93 -4.01 4.62
CA GLU A 43 2.80 -5.03 5.20
C GLU A 43 3.63 -5.75 4.11
N HIS A 44 2.98 -6.20 3.05
CA HIS A 44 3.64 -6.84 1.91
C HIS A 44 4.65 -5.91 1.24
N ALA A 45 4.29 -4.63 1.01
CA ALA A 45 5.23 -3.67 0.44
C ALA A 45 6.47 -3.44 1.33
N CYS A 46 6.31 -3.42 2.66
CA CYS A 46 7.42 -3.32 3.60
C CYS A 46 8.32 -4.58 3.56
N GLN A 47 7.71 -5.76 3.53
CA GLN A 47 8.42 -7.03 3.43
C GLN A 47 9.22 -7.15 2.12
N GLU A 48 8.61 -6.77 0.99
CA GLU A 48 9.29 -6.74 -0.30
C GLU A 48 10.48 -5.76 -0.32
N ASN A 49 10.33 -4.60 0.32
CA ASN A 49 11.43 -3.64 0.44
C ASN A 49 12.59 -4.19 1.28
N LEU A 50 12.30 -4.89 2.37
CA LEU A 50 13.31 -5.58 3.18
C LEU A 50 14.08 -6.62 2.38
N THR A 51 13.38 -7.48 1.63
CA THR A 51 13.99 -8.49 0.76
C THR A 51 14.87 -7.84 -0.31
N LYS A 52 14.45 -6.69 -0.87
CA LYS A 52 15.29 -5.93 -1.82
C LYS A 52 16.58 -5.42 -1.18
N ILE A 53 16.51 -4.89 0.05
CA ILE A 53 17.70 -4.44 0.77
C ILE A 53 18.62 -5.62 1.08
N ASP A 54 18.07 -6.73 1.57
CA ASP A 54 18.84 -7.92 1.91
C ASP A 54 19.59 -8.48 0.70
N SER A 55 18.90 -8.62 -0.43
CA SER A 55 19.53 -9.03 -1.70
C SER A 55 20.55 -8.02 -2.23
N ALA A 56 20.42 -6.73 -1.94
CA ALA A 56 21.41 -5.71 -2.30
C ALA A 56 22.67 -5.82 -1.43
N VAL A 57 22.50 -6.06 -0.12
CA VAL A 57 23.59 -6.29 0.83
C VAL A 57 24.35 -7.57 0.48
N GLU A 58 23.65 -8.65 0.15
CA GLU A 58 24.28 -9.90 -0.27
C GLU A 58 25.13 -9.70 -1.53
N LYS A 59 24.61 -9.00 -2.54
CA LYS A 59 25.36 -8.68 -3.75
C LYS A 59 26.58 -7.82 -3.47
N TRP A 60 26.44 -6.80 -2.63
CA TRP A 60 27.54 -5.95 -2.20
C TRP A 60 28.63 -6.77 -1.50
N ALA A 61 28.25 -7.70 -0.61
CA ALA A 61 29.19 -8.55 0.12
C ALA A 61 29.93 -9.53 -0.81
N LEU A 62 29.22 -10.13 -1.77
CA LEU A 62 29.78 -11.06 -2.75
C LEU A 62 30.77 -10.38 -3.70
N GLU A 63 30.46 -9.18 -4.19
CA GLU A 63 31.30 -8.48 -5.15
C GLU A 63 32.51 -7.81 -4.48
N GLY A 64 32.32 -7.20 -3.31
CA GLY A 64 33.39 -6.54 -2.58
C GLY A 64 34.28 -7.48 -1.75
N SER A 65 34.02 -8.79 -1.75
CA SER A 65 34.68 -9.78 -0.88
C SER A 65 34.74 -9.32 0.59
N HIS A 66 33.67 -8.67 1.05
CA HIS A 66 33.63 -8.08 2.37
C HIS A 66 33.42 -9.17 3.44
N PRO A 67 34.18 -9.15 4.55
CA PRO A 67 33.96 -10.08 5.65
C PRO A 67 32.54 -9.95 6.23
N VAL A 68 32.01 -11.08 6.72
CA VAL A 68 30.75 -11.11 7.48
C VAL A 68 30.85 -10.18 8.69
N GLY A 69 29.85 -9.31 8.88
CA GLY A 69 29.83 -8.32 9.96
C GLY A 69 30.43 -6.96 9.63
N SER A 70 30.81 -6.71 8.39
CA SER A 70 31.13 -5.37 7.90
C SER A 70 29.89 -4.45 7.98
N ALA A 71 30.10 -3.21 8.44
CA ALA A 71 29.03 -2.23 8.52
C ALA A 71 28.70 -1.73 7.11
N VAL A 72 27.47 -1.97 6.66
CA VAL A 72 26.95 -1.51 5.36
C VAL A 72 26.07 -0.29 5.58
N SER A 73 26.38 0.82 4.92
CA SER A 73 25.51 1.98 4.90
C SER A 73 24.58 1.95 3.69
N MET A 74 23.40 2.58 3.80
CA MET A 74 22.49 2.69 2.65
C MET A 74 23.10 3.50 1.50
N ALA A 75 24.01 4.44 1.80
CA ALA A 75 24.73 5.22 0.80
C ALA A 75 25.66 4.35 -0.04
N ASP A 76 26.27 3.31 0.54
CA ASP A 76 27.15 2.38 -0.17
C ASP A 76 26.36 1.51 -1.15
N LEU A 77 25.14 1.09 -0.78
CA LEU A 77 24.26 0.32 -1.65
C LEU A 77 23.76 1.12 -2.85
N LEU A 78 23.46 2.41 -2.65
CA LEU A 78 23.03 3.32 -3.71
C LEU A 78 24.20 3.72 -4.63
N SER A 79 25.35 4.08 -4.05
CA SER A 79 26.54 4.50 -4.80
C SER A 79 27.18 3.34 -5.55
N GLY A 80 27.13 2.14 -4.98
CA GLY A 80 27.58 0.90 -5.63
C GLY A 80 26.60 0.37 -6.69
N GLY A 81 25.44 1.01 -6.87
CA GLY A 81 24.46 0.62 -7.89
C GLY A 81 23.68 -0.68 -7.59
N TYR A 82 23.82 -1.23 -6.38
CA TYR A 82 23.08 -2.42 -5.93
C TYR A 82 21.61 -2.11 -5.64
N LEU A 83 21.31 -0.84 -5.35
CA LEU A 83 19.96 -0.33 -5.14
C LEU A 83 19.75 0.94 -5.96
N LYS A 84 18.63 1.04 -6.67
CA LYS A 84 18.34 2.18 -7.56
C LYS A 84 17.80 3.40 -6.80
N GLU A 85 16.98 3.16 -5.79
CA GLU A 85 16.31 4.18 -4.99
C GLU A 85 16.14 3.66 -3.56
N GLU A 86 16.13 4.55 -2.58
CA GLU A 86 15.90 4.16 -1.20
C GLU A 86 14.46 3.63 -1.02
N PRO A 87 14.27 2.39 -0.50
CA PRO A 87 12.95 1.81 -0.36
C PRO A 87 12.15 2.56 0.70
N LYS A 88 11.11 3.28 0.24
CA LYS A 88 10.19 4.01 1.11
C LYS A 88 9.14 3.07 1.69
N CYS A 89 8.93 3.14 3.01
CA CYS A 89 7.88 2.35 3.64
C CYS A 89 6.53 3.08 3.60
N PRO A 90 5.43 2.36 3.36
CA PRO A 90 4.10 2.96 3.23
C PRO A 90 3.47 3.40 4.55
N ASP A 91 4.03 3.01 5.71
CA ASP A 91 3.57 3.42 7.05
C ASP A 91 4.28 4.68 7.57
N ALA A 92 5.31 5.15 6.88
CA ALA A 92 6.04 6.33 7.30
C ALA A 92 5.40 7.60 6.72
N ASN A 93 5.04 8.52 7.60
CA ASN A 93 5.06 9.95 7.31
C ASN A 93 6.51 10.36 7.00
N GLY A 94 7.01 10.00 5.81
CA GLY A 94 8.21 10.57 5.19
C GLY A 94 9.56 10.36 5.89
N GLY A 95 9.84 9.23 6.56
CA GLY A 95 11.20 9.05 7.09
C GLY A 95 11.61 7.76 7.81
N ALA A 96 10.76 6.75 7.94
CA ALA A 96 11.20 5.47 8.51
C ALA A 96 11.68 4.53 7.40
N LEU A 97 12.96 4.15 7.45
CA LEU A 97 13.48 2.97 6.76
C LEU A 97 12.64 1.76 7.14
N CYS A 98 12.59 0.73 6.28
CA CYS A 98 11.83 -0.49 6.54
C CYS A 98 12.62 -1.33 7.54
N ARG A 99 12.90 -0.78 8.71
CA ARG A 99 13.41 -1.51 9.85
C ARG A 99 12.28 -2.45 10.23
N GLN A 100 12.61 -3.75 10.24
CA GLN A 100 11.72 -4.89 10.46
C GLN A 100 10.41 -4.54 11.18
N PRO A 101 9.27 -5.13 10.79
CA PRO A 101 8.04 -5.00 11.53
C PRO A 101 8.25 -5.52 12.96
N ARG A 102 8.64 -4.63 13.87
CA ARG A 102 8.55 -4.84 15.32
C ARG A 102 7.06 -4.95 15.59
N ARG A 103 6.56 -6.19 15.54
CA ARG A 103 5.30 -6.66 16.12
C ARG A 103 4.20 -5.58 16.13
N HIS A 104 3.44 -5.45 15.05
CA HIS A 104 2.06 -4.94 15.13
C HIS A 104 1.13 -5.93 15.88
N GLY A 105 1.61 -6.53 16.96
CA GLY A 105 0.93 -7.49 17.82
C GLY A 105 0.86 -7.04 19.27
N ALA A 106 1.03 -5.74 19.55
CA ALA A 106 0.84 -5.16 20.88
C ALA A 106 -0.42 -4.29 21.01
N ASP A 107 -1.31 -4.29 20.01
CA ASP A 107 -2.65 -3.69 20.11
C ASP A 107 -3.69 -4.67 19.55
N LEU A 108 -3.98 -5.72 20.34
CA LEU A 108 -5.26 -6.40 20.28
C LEU A 108 -6.19 -5.66 21.26
N PRO A 109 -7.28 -5.02 20.81
CA PRO A 109 -8.33 -4.61 21.73
C PRO A 109 -9.21 -5.84 22.01
N GLY A 110 -9.09 -6.44 23.19
CA GLY A 110 -9.94 -7.55 23.60
C GLY A 110 -9.37 -8.35 24.77
N GLY A 111 -9.70 -7.92 25.99
CA GLY A 111 -9.37 -8.56 27.26
C GLY A 111 -9.66 -7.61 28.41
#